data_AF-A0A3D2FN73-F1
#
_entry.id   AF-A0A3D2FN73-F1
#
_cell.length_a   1.000
_cell.length_b   1.000
_cell.length_c   1.000
_cell.angle_alpha   90.00
_cell.angle_beta   90.00
_cell.angle_gamma   90.00
#
_symmetry.space_group_name_H-M   'P 1'
#
loop_
_entity.id
_entity.type
_entity.pdbx_description
1 polymer ?
#
loop_
_entity_poly.entity_id
_entity_poly.type
_entity_poly.pdbx_seq_one_letter_code
_entity_poly.pdbx_strand_id
1 'polypeptide(L)'
;FWTRLPITILGIPAVIYVLNTGGIIFAGFVSLVIFLCLYEFYGFKRNNGFHPNYLIGMVMALIICFFYIEYPQPHLANIIAGFTFLIILSLFMELFSGKSDPIDNISITFGGVVYIAILLG
;
A
#
# COMPACT_ATOMS: atom_id res chain seq x y z
N PHE A 1 -9.50 24.16 17.40
CA PHE A 1 -8.66 24.92 16.44
C PHE A 1 -7.17 24.77 16.80
N TRP A 2 -6.79 25.05 18.05
CA TRP A 2 -5.41 24.91 18.57
C TRP A 2 -4.73 23.55 18.41
N THR A 3 -5.48 22.46 18.33
CA THR A 3 -4.92 21.10 18.17
C THR A 3 -4.50 20.75 16.74
N ARG A 4 -5.05 21.44 15.72
CA ARG A 4 -4.78 21.13 14.30
C ARG A 4 -3.72 22.07 13.69
N LEU A 5 -3.63 23.30 14.21
CA LEU A 5 -2.69 24.34 13.80
C LEU A 5 -1.22 23.91 13.78
N PRO A 6 -0.69 23.23 14.82
CA PRO A 6 0.71 22.79 14.84
C PRO A 6 1.02 21.77 13.75
N ILE A 7 0.07 20.86 13.49
CA ILE A 7 0.19 19.78 12.51
C ILE A 7 0.19 20.37 11.10
N THR A 8 -0.65 21.38 10.83
CA THR A 8 -0.67 22.07 9.53
C THR A 8 0.59 22.91 9.31
N ILE A 9 1.06 23.62 10.33
CA ILE A 9 2.26 24.46 10.25
C ILE A 9 3.54 23.63 10.10
N LEU A 10 3.62 22.44 10.70
CA LEU A 10 4.79 21.55 10.54
C LEU A 10 4.68 20.63 9.33
N GLY A 11 3.49 20.13 9.03
CA GLY A 11 3.27 19.15 7.97
C GLY A 11 3.56 19.71 6.59
N ILE A 12 3.06 20.90 6.27
CA ILE A 12 3.25 21.50 4.93
C ILE A 12 4.74 21.77 4.65
N PRO A 13 5.51 22.45 5.52
CA PRO A 13 6.94 22.65 5.29
C PRO A 13 7.73 21.35 5.29
N ALA A 14 7.38 20.37 6.13
CA ALA A 14 8.05 19.07 6.14
C ALA A 14 7.89 18.35 4.79
N VAL A 15 6.69 18.35 4.20
CA VAL A 15 6.45 17.75 2.88
C VAL A 15 7.25 18.48 1.79
N ILE A 16 7.27 19.82 1.81
CA ILE A 16 8.05 20.62 0.85
C ILE A 16 9.56 20.31 0.98
N TYR A 17 10.06 20.17 2.20
CA TYR A 17 11.45 19.81 2.45
C TYR A 17 11.78 18.41 1.90
N VAL A 18 10.92 17.43 2.14
CA VAL A 18 11.11 16.06 1.65
C VAL A 18 11.06 16.00 0.11
N LEU A 19 10.16 16.76 -0.53
CA LEU A 19 10.09 16.91 -1.99
C LEU A 19 11.38 17.51 -2.57
N ASN A 20 11.96 18.53 -1.91
CA ASN A 20 13.21 19.15 -2.36
C ASN A 20 14.43 18.25 -2.14
N THR A 21 14.42 17.39 -1.12
CA THR A 21 15.56 16.50 -0.82
C THR A 21 15.58 15.30 -1.76
N GLY A 22 14.39 14.79 -2.14
CA GLY A 22 14.25 13.67 -3.06
C GLY A 22 14.90 12.37 -2.56
N GLY A 23 15.07 11.41 -3.48
CA GLY A 23 15.80 10.16 -3.24
C GLY A 23 15.16 9.28 -2.16
N ILE A 24 16.01 8.65 -1.33
CA ILE A 24 15.57 7.64 -0.36
C ILE A 24 14.70 8.21 0.77
N ILE A 25 14.91 9.48 1.13
CA ILE A 25 14.11 10.16 2.16
C ILE A 25 12.69 10.36 1.67
N PHE A 26 12.53 10.78 0.41
CA PHE A 26 11.23 10.89 -0.24
C PHE A 26 10.54 9.52 -0.35
N ALA A 27 11.26 8.50 -0.81
CA ALA A 27 10.71 7.15 -0.93
C ALA A 27 10.24 6.57 0.42
N GLY A 28 11.01 6.79 1.49
CA GLY A 28 10.62 6.39 2.84
C GLY A 28 9.36 7.11 3.34
N PHE A 29 9.24 8.41 3.07
CA PHE A 29 8.06 9.18 3.41
C PHE A 29 6.81 8.68 2.66
N VAL A 30 6.91 8.49 1.34
CA VAL A 30 5.80 7.97 0.50
C VAL A 30 5.39 6.58 0.96
N SER A 31 6.37 5.69 1.25
CA SER A 31 6.09 4.35 1.78
C SER A 31 5.30 4.40 3.10
N LEU A 32 5.65 5.29 4.03
CA LEU A 32 4.92 5.49 5.28
C LEU A 32 3.47 5.93 5.02
N VAL A 33 3.27 6.91 4.13
CA VAL A 33 1.93 7.37 3.74
C VAL A 33 1.11 6.24 3.13
N ILE A 34 1.70 5.43 2.24
CA ILE A 34 1.06 4.25 1.64
C ILE A 34 0.61 3.26 2.73
N PHE A 35 1.46 2.95 3.71
CA PHE A 35 1.09 2.05 4.80
C PHE A 35 -0.06 2.58 5.65
N LEU A 36 -0.04 3.88 5.97
CA LEU A 36 -1.11 4.51 6.73
C LEU A 36 -2.43 4.48 5.96
N CYS A 37 -2.40 4.82 4.67
CA CYS A 37 -3.57 4.77 3.80
C CYS A 37 -4.12 3.34 3.65
N LEU A 38 -3.27 2.32 3.49
CA LEU A 38 -3.69 0.91 3.43
C LEU A 38 -4.34 0.46 4.73
N TYR A 39 -3.76 0.84 5.87
CA TYR A 39 -4.32 0.53 7.18
C TYR A 39 -5.72 1.13 7.36
N GLU A 40 -5.90 2.40 7.02
CA GLU A 40 -7.21 3.06 7.07
C GLU A 40 -8.20 2.47 6.07
N PHE A 41 -7.77 2.20 4.84
CA PHE A 41 -8.62 1.62 3.79
C PHE A 41 -9.15 0.24 4.18
N TYR A 42 -8.28 -0.65 4.69
CA TYR A 42 -8.69 -1.96 5.15
C TYR A 42 -9.55 -1.88 6.42
N GLY A 43 -9.25 -0.94 7.32
CA GLY A 43 -10.07 -0.66 8.51
C GLY A 43 -11.50 -0.27 8.14
N PHE A 44 -11.64 0.63 7.17
CA PHE A 44 -12.94 1.05 6.63
C PHE A 44 -13.70 -0.13 6.02
N LYS A 45 -13.04 -0.97 5.22
CA LYS A 45 -13.67 -2.14 4.61
C LYS A 45 -14.06 -3.20 5.63
N ARG A 46 -13.30 -3.33 6.71
CA ARG A 46 -13.63 -4.23 7.82
C ARG A 46 -14.90 -3.81 8.57
N ASN A 47 -15.10 -2.51 8.75
CA ASN A 47 -16.33 -1.98 9.33
C ASN A 47 -17.57 -2.24 8.44
N ASN A 48 -17.36 -2.47 7.14
CA ASN A 48 -18.42 -2.81 6.19
C ASN A 48 -18.66 -4.34 6.06
N GLY A 49 -18.10 -5.15 6.97
CA GLY A 49 -18.34 -6.60 7.01
C GLY A 49 -17.33 -7.46 6.24
N PHE A 50 -16.34 -6.86 5.58
CA PHE A 50 -15.31 -7.61 4.86
C PHE A 50 -14.11 -7.96 5.75
N HIS A 51 -13.30 -8.95 5.35
CA HIS A 51 -12.12 -9.38 6.09
C HIS A 51 -10.85 -9.38 5.22
N PRO A 52 -10.42 -8.19 4.73
CA PRO A 52 -9.21 -8.07 3.93
C PRO A 52 -7.98 -8.51 4.71
N ASN A 53 -6.97 -9.03 4.00
CA ASN A 53 -5.76 -9.54 4.61
C ASN A 53 -4.70 -8.43 4.71
N TYR A 54 -4.67 -7.76 5.86
CA TYR A 54 -3.74 -6.67 6.16
C TYR A 54 -2.27 -7.06 5.93
N LEU A 55 -1.88 -8.26 6.36
CA LEU A 55 -0.50 -8.71 6.29
C LEU A 55 -0.06 -8.88 4.83
N ILE A 56 -0.88 -9.56 4.02
CA ILE A 56 -0.60 -9.73 2.59
C ILE A 56 -0.56 -8.37 1.89
N GLY A 57 -1.56 -7.52 2.12
CA GLY A 57 -1.62 -6.20 1.51
C GLY A 57 -0.42 -5.32 1.84
N MET A 58 0.02 -5.30 3.11
CA MET A 58 1.20 -4.56 3.54
C MET A 58 2.49 -5.12 2.91
N VAL A 59 2.67 -6.44 2.88
CA VAL A 59 3.85 -7.06 2.26
C VAL A 59 3.89 -6.74 0.76
N MET A 60 2.75 -6.83 0.06
CA MET A 60 2.66 -6.46 -1.35
C MET A 60 3.02 -4.98 -1.58
N ALA A 61 2.50 -4.08 -0.75
CA ALA A 61 2.81 -2.66 -0.85
C ALA A 61 4.29 -2.35 -0.60
N LEU A 62 4.91 -3.04 0.37
CA LEU A 62 6.34 -2.91 0.67
C LEU A 62 7.20 -3.38 -0.52
N ILE A 63 6.85 -4.52 -1.12
CA ILE A 63 7.51 -5.04 -2.32
C ILE A 63 7.41 -4.01 -3.45
N ILE A 64 6.23 -3.43 -3.68
CA ILE A 64 6.05 -2.39 -4.72
C ILE A 64 6.92 -1.17 -4.44
N CYS A 65 6.92 -0.66 -3.21
CA CYS A 65 7.77 0.47 -2.83
C CYS A 65 9.26 0.16 -3.06
N PHE A 66 9.71 -1.05 -2.72
CA PHE A 66 11.08 -1.49 -2.93
C PHE A 66 11.44 -1.57 -4.43
N PHE A 67 10.53 -2.13 -5.25
CA PHE A 67 10.70 -2.19 -6.70
C PHE A 67 10.84 -0.80 -7.33
N TYR A 68 10.07 0.19 -6.86
CA TYR A 68 10.18 1.57 -7.34
C TYR A 68 11.54 2.21 -7.02
N ILE A 69 12.15 1.88 -5.88
CA ILE A 69 13.44 2.43 -5.47
C ILE A 69 14.60 1.79 -6.25
N GLU A 70 14.63 0.46 -6.31
CA GLU A 70 15.75 -0.30 -6.91
C GLU A 70 15.69 -0.33 -8.44
N TYR A 71 14.49 -0.40 -9.02
CA TYR A 71 14.28 -0.59 -10.45
C TYR A 71 13.39 0.52 -11.02
N PRO A 72 13.92 1.74 -11.22
CA PRO A 72 13.16 2.83 -11.85
C PRO A 72 12.80 2.59 -13.32
N GLN A 73 13.38 1.57 -13.97
CA GLN A 73 13.04 1.11 -15.33
C GLN A 73 12.94 -0.42 -15.36
N PRO A 74 11.93 -1.03 -14.74
CA PRO A 74 11.79 -2.48 -14.75
C PRO A 74 11.30 -2.95 -16.12
N HIS A 75 11.78 -4.11 -16.56
CA HIS A 75 11.22 -4.76 -17.74
C HIS A 75 9.78 -5.19 -17.45
N LEU A 76 8.83 -4.82 -18.33
CA LEU A 76 7.38 -5.04 -18.12
C LEU A 76 7.04 -6.50 -17.77
N ALA A 77 7.76 -7.47 -18.33
CA ALA A 77 7.53 -8.88 -18.04
C ALA A 77 7.78 -9.23 -16.56
N ASN A 78 8.80 -8.62 -15.93
CA ASN A 78 9.13 -8.89 -14.52
C ASN A 78 8.08 -8.28 -13.57
N ILE A 79 7.54 -7.12 -13.93
CA ILE A 79 6.45 -6.48 -13.18
C ILE A 79 5.21 -7.39 -13.21
N ILE A 80 4.80 -7.79 -14.41
CA ILE A 80 3.62 -8.64 -14.60
C ILE A 80 3.80 -10.00 -13.90
N ALA A 81 4.99 -10.60 -13.99
CA ALA A 81 5.31 -11.85 -13.31
C ALA A 81 5.27 -11.70 -11.78
N GLY A 82 5.80 -10.59 -11.24
CA GLY A 82 5.77 -10.32 -9.80
C GLY A 82 4.35 -10.13 -9.27
N PHE A 83 3.52 -9.34 -9.98
CA PHE A 83 2.11 -9.16 -9.60
C PHE A 83 1.31 -10.47 -9.69
N THR A 84 1.46 -11.24 -10.76
CA THR A 84 0.78 -12.54 -10.90
C THR A 84 1.19 -13.51 -9.80
N PHE A 85 2.47 -13.56 -9.45
CA PHE A 85 2.96 -14.38 -8.33
C PHE A 85 2.32 -13.98 -6.99
N LEU A 86 2.27 -12.68 -6.68
CA LEU A 86 1.64 -12.18 -5.45
C LEU A 86 0.13 -12.46 -5.41
N ILE A 87 -0.56 -12.34 -6.54
CA ILE A 87 -1.99 -12.68 -6.65
C ILE A 87 -2.20 -14.18 -6.36
N ILE A 88 -1.40 -15.07 -6.97
CA ILE A 88 -1.50 -16.52 -6.74
C ILE A 88 -1.25 -16.85 -5.27
N LEU A 89 -0.24 -16.23 -4.64
CA LEU A 89 0.08 -16.43 -3.23
C LEU A 89 -1.07 -15.95 -2.32
N SER A 90 -1.71 -14.83 -2.66
CA SER A 90 -2.88 -14.32 -1.93
C SER A 90 -4.09 -15.24 -2.04
N LEU A 91 -4.35 -15.79 -3.24
CA LEU A 91 -5.41 -16.77 -3.48
C LEU A 91 -5.15 -18.06 -2.69
N PHE A 92 -3.91 -18.52 -2.67
CA PHE A 92 -3.52 -19.71 -1.94
C PHE A 92 -3.74 -19.55 -0.43
N MET A 93 -3.31 -18.42 0.16
CA MET A 93 -3.54 -18.16 1.59
C MET A 93 -5.02 -18.04 1.94
N GLU A 94 -5.81 -17.36 1.10
CA GLU A 94 -7.22 -17.16 1.39
C GLU A 94 -8.04 -18.45 1.24
N LEU A 95 -7.63 -19.36 0.34
CA LEU A 95 -8.24 -20.69 0.17
C LEU A 95 -8.22 -21.51 1.47
N PHE A 96 -7.17 -21.38 2.29
CA PHE A 96 -7.05 -22.07 3.58
C PHE A 96 -7.60 -21.24 4.76
N SER A 97 -8.05 -20.01 4.53
CA SER A 97 -8.42 -19.10 5.61
C SER A 97 -9.79 -19.37 6.24
N GLY A 98 -10.67 -20.12 5.57
CA GLY A 98 -12.01 -20.46 6.07
C GLY A 98 -12.95 -19.26 6.27
N LYS A 99 -12.60 -18.09 5.74
CA LYS A 99 -13.39 -16.86 5.87
C LYS A 99 -14.60 -16.85 4.93
N SER A 100 -15.62 -16.09 5.31
CA SER A 100 -16.72 -15.74 4.41
C SER A 100 -16.21 -14.86 3.27
N ASP A 101 -16.77 -15.08 2.08
CA ASP A 101 -16.55 -14.28 0.86
C ASP A 101 -15.06 -14.07 0.51
N PRO A 102 -14.29 -15.16 0.30
CA PRO A 102 -12.84 -15.08 0.04
C PRO A 102 -12.50 -14.29 -1.22
N ILE A 103 -13.36 -14.30 -2.25
CA ILE A 103 -13.14 -13.55 -3.48
C ILE A 103 -13.21 -12.03 -3.21
N ASP A 104 -14.16 -11.58 -2.39
CA ASP A 104 -14.32 -10.17 -2.05
C ASP A 104 -13.15 -9.69 -1.16
N ASN A 105 -12.72 -10.50 -0.20
CA ASN A 105 -11.58 -10.18 0.66
C ASN A 105 -10.29 -10.00 -0.15
N ILE A 106 -10.05 -10.87 -1.13
CA ILE A 106 -8.89 -10.76 -2.03
C ILE A 106 -9.03 -9.54 -2.93
N SER A 107 -10.21 -9.32 -3.51
CA SER A 107 -10.48 -8.19 -4.39
C SER A 107 -10.25 -6.85 -3.67
N ILE A 108 -10.64 -6.76 -2.40
CA ILE A 108 -10.39 -5.59 -1.56
C ILE A 108 -8.91 -5.47 -1.20
N THR A 109 -8.25 -6.58 -0.86
CA THR A 109 -6.82 -6.58 -0.51
C THR A 109 -5.99 -6.10 -1.70
N PHE A 110 -6.17 -6.75 -2.86
CA PHE A 110 -5.49 -6.42 -4.10
C PHE A 110 -5.88 -5.04 -4.63
N GLY A 111 -7.17 -4.71 -4.63
CA GLY A 111 -7.66 -3.40 -5.04
C GLY A 111 -7.08 -2.27 -4.19
N GLY A 112 -6.94 -2.48 -2.88
CA GLY A 112 -6.26 -1.53 -1.98
C GLY A 112 -4.79 -1.34 -2.33
N VAL A 113 -4.06 -2.42 -2.61
CA VAL A 113 -2.64 -2.34 -3.02
C VAL A 113 -2.49 -1.63 -4.36
N VAL A 114 -3.30 -1.97 -5.36
CA VAL A 114 -3.26 -1.31 -6.67
C VAL A 114 -3.62 0.17 -6.54
N TYR A 115 -4.69 0.49 -5.81
CA TYR A 115 -5.17 1.86 -5.68
C TYR A 115 -4.22 2.75 -4.85
N ILE A 116 -3.58 2.20 -3.82
CA ILE A 116 -2.77 3.00 -2.89
C ILE A 116 -1.29 2.90 -3.22
N ALA A 117 -0.75 1.71 -3.45
CA ALA A 117 0.69 1.54 -3.63
C ALA A 117 1.18 1.84 -5.06
N ILE A 118 0.36 1.60 -6.10
CA ILE A 118 0.77 1.82 -7.50
C ILE A 118 0.43 3.23 -7.99
N LEU A 119 -0.75 3.74 -7.60
CA LEU A 119 -1.22 5.06 -8.05
C LEU A 119 -0.62 6.23 -7.27
N LEU A 120 -0.16 5.98 -6.03
CA LEU A 120 0.36 6.99 -5.10
C LEU A 120 1.88 6.93 -4.96
N GLY A 121 2.50 5.77 -5.23
CA GLY A 121 3.95 5.55 -5.26
C GLY A 121 4.48 5.52 -6.68
#